data_AF-A0A5E4PUB5-F1
#
_entry.id   AF-A0A5E4PUB5-F1
#
_cell.length_a   1.000
_cell.length_b   1.000
_cell.length_c   1.000
_cell.angle_alpha   90.00
_cell.angle_beta   90.00
_cell.angle_gamma   90.00
#
_symmetry.space_group_name_H-M   'P 1'
#
loop_
_entity.id
_entity.type
_entity.pdbx_description
1 polymer ?
#
loop_
_entity_poly.entity_id
_entity_poly.type
_entity_poly.pdbx_seq_one_letter_code
_entity_poly.pdbx_strand_id
1 'polypeptide(L)' 'MTRVLPVPETADGNFYSNIYTGQRPPSSWQCHMCTFRNHPLLDKCEECDMPRIFVVRSPDGITVRLMPGRRSKYINIIS' A
#
# COMPACT_ATOMS: atom_id res chain seq x y z
N MET A 1 22.19 -35.43 -1.21
CA MET A 1 21.99 -34.64 0.02
C MET A 1 22.23 -33.19 -0.36
N THR A 2 21.16 -32.46 -0.66
CA THR A 2 21.23 -31.09 -1.18
C THR A 2 21.80 -30.18 -0.11
N ARG A 3 22.89 -29.47 -0.42
CA ARG A 3 23.51 -28.49 0.47
C ARG A 3 22.54 -27.32 0.63
N VAL A 4 21.95 -27.18 1.81
CA VAL A 4 21.23 -25.98 2.23
C VAL A 4 22.27 -24.88 2.38
N LEU A 5 22.17 -23.84 1.55
CA LEU A 5 23.01 -22.66 1.68
C LEU A 5 22.67 -21.96 3.00
N PRO A 6 23.66 -21.51 3.81
CA PRO A 6 23.37 -20.72 4.99
C PRO A 6 22.69 -19.42 4.55
N VAL A 7 21.47 -19.21 5.02
CA VAL A 7 20.73 -17.95 4.85
C VAL A 7 21.60 -16.86 5.46
N PRO A 8 21.97 -15.81 4.70
CA PRO A 8 22.72 -14.69 5.28
C PRO A 8 21.86 -14.08 6.38
N GLU A 9 22.39 -14.08 7.61
CA GLU A 9 21.81 -13.49 8.81
C GLU A 9 21.85 -11.95 8.72
N THR A 10 21.29 -11.36 7.67
CA THR A 10 21.01 -9.93 7.62
C THR A 10 19.64 -9.70 8.23
N ALA A 11 19.63 -9.72 9.56
CA ALA A 11 19.04 -8.71 10.44
C ALA A 11 17.59 -8.21 10.21
N ASP A 12 16.68 -8.94 9.58
CA ASP A 12 15.27 -8.52 9.55
C ASP A 12 14.36 -9.61 10.15
N GLY A 13 14.65 -9.99 11.40
CA GLY A 13 13.86 -10.93 12.23
C GLY A 13 12.43 -10.49 12.57
N ASN A 14 11.82 -9.64 11.74
CA ASN A 14 10.57 -8.93 12.01
C ASN A 14 9.43 -9.38 11.10
N PHE A 15 9.66 -10.32 10.17
CA PHE A 15 8.60 -10.75 9.26
C PHE A 15 7.52 -11.59 9.97
N TYR A 16 7.91 -12.49 10.89
CA TYR A 16 6.97 -13.42 11.55
C TYR A 16 6.34 -12.87 12.85
N SER A 17 6.87 -11.82 13.46
CA SER A 17 6.41 -11.35 14.78
C SER A 17 5.01 -10.71 14.75
N ASN A 18 4.62 -10.19 13.59
CA ASN A 18 3.40 -9.39 13.41
C ASN A 18 2.13 -10.26 13.32
N ILE A 19 2.27 -11.58 13.14
CA ILE A 19 1.15 -12.52 13.10
C ILE A 19 0.63 -12.81 14.53
N TYR A 20 1.50 -12.74 15.54
CA TYR A 20 1.15 -13.07 16.94
C TYR A 20 0.67 -11.85 17.76
N THR A 21 1.05 -10.63 17.37
CA THR A 21 0.69 -9.39 18.08
C THR A 21 -0.68 -8.82 17.68
N GLY A 22 -1.38 -9.44 16.72
CA GLY A 22 -2.71 -9.02 16.30
C GLY A 22 -2.77 -7.66 15.58
N GLN A 23 -1.62 -6.99 15.39
CA GLN A 23 -1.49 -5.85 14.49
C GLN A 23 -1.55 -6.36 13.05
N ARG A 24 -2.78 -6.64 12.58
CA ARG A 24 -2.99 -6.90 11.16
C ARG A 24 -2.44 -5.71 10.38
N PRO A 25 -1.48 -5.92 9.46
CA PRO A 25 -1.12 -4.90 8.50
C PRO A 25 -2.40 -4.37 7.85
N PRO A 26 -2.41 -3.10 7.38
CA PRO A 26 -3.58 -2.55 6.69
C PRO A 26 -4.07 -3.57 5.66
N SER A 27 -5.38 -3.75 5.54
CA SER A 27 -5.90 -4.64 4.52
C SER A 27 -5.38 -4.18 3.15
N SER A 28 -4.97 -5.13 2.32
CA SER A 28 -4.61 -4.90 0.92
C SER A 28 -5.69 -4.05 0.23
N TRP A 29 -5.30 -3.19 -0.70
CA TRP A 29 -6.21 -2.28 -1.37
C TRP A 29 -6.46 -2.72 -2.81
N GLN A 30 -7.68 -2.49 -3.30
CA GLN A 30 -8.05 -2.82 -4.67
C GLN A 30 -7.82 -1.62 -5.59
N CYS A 31 -7.13 -1.83 -6.70
CA CYS A 31 -6.93 -0.79 -7.72
C CYS A 31 -8.27 -0.40 -8.35
N HIS A 32 -8.54 0.89 -8.45
CA HIS A 32 -9.77 1.40 -9.07
C HIS A 32 -9.78 1.26 -10.60
N MET A 33 -8.63 1.00 -11.23
CA MET A 33 -8.51 0.86 -12.69
C MET A 33 -8.57 -0.59 -13.15
N CYS A 34 -7.66 -1.43 -12.68
CA CYS A 34 -7.53 -2.81 -13.14
C CYS A 34 -8.08 -3.84 -12.15
N THR A 35 -8.60 -3.40 -11.00
CA THR A 35 -9.15 -4.27 -9.92
C THR A 35 -8.14 -5.19 -9.24
N PHE A 36 -6.85 -5.09 -9.56
CA PHE A 36 -5.80 -5.85 -8.88
C PHE A 36 -5.72 -5.53 -7.38
N ARG A 37 -5.45 -6.54 -6.56
CA ARG A 37 -5.36 -6.42 -5.10
C ARG A 37 -3.91 -6.22 -4.67
N ASN A 38 -3.56 -4.98 -4.33
CA ASN A 38 -2.20 -4.55 -4.04
C ASN A 38 -1.83 -4.71 -2.57
N HIS A 39 -0.52 -4.88 -2.31
CA HIS A 39 0.04 -4.87 -0.96
C HIS A 39 -0.21 -3.52 -0.27
N PRO A 40 -0.53 -3.50 1.04
CA PRO A 40 -0.88 -2.27 1.77
C PRO A 40 0.20 -1.19 1.82
N LEU A 41 1.47 -1.57 1.66
CA LEU A 41 2.62 -0.65 1.63
C LEU A 41 2.89 -0.03 0.26
N LEU A 42 2.16 -0.43 -0.80
CA LEU A 42 2.33 0.14 -2.13
C LEU A 42 1.49 1.41 -2.30
N ASP A 43 2.12 2.42 -2.89
CA ASP A 43 1.51 3.72 -3.22
C ASP A 43 0.96 3.79 -4.65
N LYS A 44 1.23 2.76 -5.46
CA LYS A 44 0.69 2.58 -6.82
C LYS A 44 0.40 1.11 -7.08
N CYS A 45 -0.39 0.84 -8.10
CA CYS A 45 -0.71 -0.51 -8.52
C CYS A 45 0.52 -1.21 -9.10
N GLU A 46 0.76 -2.46 -8.73
CA GLU A 46 1.85 -3.28 -9.27
C GLU A 46 1.61 -3.68 -10.73
N GLU A 47 0.35 -3.91 -11.11
CA GLU A 47 0.00 -4.40 -12.45
C GLU A 47 -0.13 -3.28 -13.49
N CYS A 48 -0.60 -2.10 -13.09
CA CYS A 48 -0.95 -1.02 -14.03
C CYS A 48 -0.38 0.36 -13.68
N ASP A 49 0.49 0.43 -12.66
CA ASP A 49 1.17 1.65 -12.22
C ASP A 49 0.28 2.81 -11.75
N MET A 50 -1.04 2.64 -11.65
CA MET A 50 -1.96 3.70 -11.22
C MET A 50 -1.81 4.03 -9.72
N PRO A 51 -1.74 5.31 -9.31
CA PRO A 51 -1.59 5.70 -7.91
C PRO A 51 -2.76 5.25 -7.04
N ARG A 52 -2.47 5.03 -5.76
CA ARG A 52 -3.48 4.75 -4.74
C ARG A 52 -4.23 6.03 -4.38
N ILE A 53 -5.56 5.95 -4.42
CA ILE A 53 -6.47 7.06 -4.09
C ILE A 53 -6.90 6.96 -2.62
N PHE A 54 -6.71 8.04 -1.87
CA PHE A 54 -7.25 8.20 -0.52
C PHE A 54 -8.31 9.30 -0.52
N VAL A 55 -9.56 8.90 -0.26
CA VAL A 55 -10.68 9.84 -0.13
C VAL A 55 -10.85 10.16 1.35
N VAL A 56 -10.46 11.37 1.75
CA VAL A 56 -10.68 11.89 3.10
C VAL A 56 -11.95 12.74 3.07
N ARG A 57 -12.98 12.29 3.79
CA ARG A 57 -14.23 13.04 3.97
C ARG A 57 -14.10 13.90 5.22
N SER A 58 -14.15 15.22 5.06
CA SER A 58 -14.22 16.21 6.13
C SER A 58 -15.56 16.95 6.10
N PRO A 59 -16.03 17.53 7.21
CA PRO A 59 -17.23 18.40 7.21
C PRO A 59 -17.14 19.53 6.17
N ASP A 60 -15.92 20.02 5.93
CA ASP A 60 -15.62 21.13 5.01
C ASP A 60 -15.49 20.70 3.53
N GLY A 61 -15.69 19.42 3.22
CA GLY A 61 -15.63 18.89 1.84
C GLY A 61 -14.93 17.54 1.70
N ILE A 62 -14.83 17.05 0.47
CA ILE A 62 -14.15 15.80 0.12
C ILE A 62 -12.76 16.13 -0.42
N THR A 63 -11.70 15.64 0.26
CA THR A 63 -10.33 15.78 -0.24
C THR A 63 -9.83 14.45 -0.77
N VAL A 64 -9.39 14.44 -2.03
CA VAL A 64 -8.79 13.25 -2.67
C VAL A 64 -7.29 13.42 -2.66
N ARG A 65 -6.59 12.58 -1.90
CA ARG A 65 -5.13 12.53 -1.85
C ARG A 65 -4.65 11.35 -2.68
N LEU A 66 -3.87 11.65 -3.72
CA LEU A 66 -3.10 10.66 -4.46
C LEU A 66 -1.74 10.56 -3.77
N MET A 67 -1.34 9.35 -3.31
CA MET A 67 0.03 9.19 -2.80
C MET A 67 1.04 9.46 -3.92
N PRO A 68 2.21 10.06 -3.61
CA PRO A 68 3.02 10.72 -4.61
C PRO A 68 3.88 9.70 -5.39
N GLY A 69 3.31 9.16 -6.46
CA GLY A 69 4.06 8.71 -7.64
C GLY A 69 4.06 9.83 -8.69
N ARG A 70 5.02 10.77 -8.61
CA ARG A 70 5.25 11.93 -9.51
C ARG A 70 4.02 12.80 -9.83
N ARG A 71 4.02 13.99 -9.23
CA ARG A 71 3.09 15.14 -9.40
C ARG A 71 1.73 14.94 -8.73
N SER A 72 1.67 15.39 -7.48
CA SER A 72 0.42 15.63 -6.75
C SER A 72 -0.54 16.47 -7.61
N LYS A 73 -1.64 15.87 -8.07
CA LYS A 73 -2.77 16.54 -8.70
C LYS A 73 -3.93 16.46 -7.72
N TYR A 74 -4.07 17.48 -6.87
CA TYR A 74 -5.27 17.65 -6.07
C TYR A 74 -6.42 17.99 -7.03
N ILE A 75 -7.48 17.16 -7.04
CA ILE A 75 -8.75 17.51 -7.69
C ILE A 75 -9.65 18.02 -6.58
N ASN A 76 -9.90 19.34 -6.56
CA ASN A 76 -10.93 19.93 -5.72
C ASN A 76 -12.27 19.74 -6.43
N ILE A 77 -13.14 18.92 -5.86
CA ILE A 77 -14.54 18.82 -6.29
C ILE A 77 -15.32 19.82 -5.43
N ILE A 78 -15.47 21.04 -5.95
CA ILE A 78 -16.40 22.03 -5.38
C ILE A 78 -17.83 21.60 -5.73
N SER A 79 -18.71 21.56 -4.72
CA SER A 79 -20.13 21.24 -4.85
C SER A 79 -20.93 22.38 -5.48
#